data_AF-A0AAU9KAW2-F1
#
_entry.id   AF-A0AAU9KAW2-F1
#
_cell.length_a   1.000
_cell.length_b   1.000
_cell.length_c   1.000
_cell.angle_alpha   90.00
_cell.angle_beta   90.00
_cell.angle_gamma   90.00
#
_symmetry.space_group_name_H-M   'P 1'
#
loop_
_entity.id
_entity.type
_entity.pdbx_description
1 polymer ?
#
loop_
_entity_poly.entity_id
_entity_poly.type
_entity_poly.pdbx_seq_one_letter_code
_entity_poly.pdbx_strand_id
1 'polypeptide(L)'
;MLCTLIHLAQLTICWIYPISQTVHAFETRNYSLFWISYWFVFGVLNYLESTFLFWLAPFCVYQILRSLFCLWMLHPDYKGAEFIEETLFPVAYEQLKGIVSMTPLGKYLEEA
;
A
#
# COMPACT_ATOMS: atom_id res chain seq x y z
N MET A 1 -19.70 19.08 1.33
CA MET A 1 -18.73 19.87 0.55
C MET A 1 -17.30 19.70 1.07
N LEU A 2 -17.03 19.80 2.37
CA LEU A 2 -15.66 19.59 2.89
C LEU A 2 -15.15 18.15 2.69
N CYS A 3 -15.93 17.12 3.03
CA CYS A 3 -15.52 15.72 2.87
C CYS A 3 -15.26 15.35 1.40
N THR A 4 -16.05 15.88 0.45
CA THR A 4 -15.85 15.65 -0.98
C THR A 4 -14.55 16.28 -1.51
N LEU A 5 -14.15 17.43 -0.97
CA LEU A 5 -12.86 18.06 -1.30
C LEU A 5 -11.69 17.26 -0.74
N ILE A 6 -11.83 16.72 0.47
CA ILE A 6 -10.82 15.83 1.08
C ILE A 6 -10.62 14.57 0.22
N HIS A 7 -11.70 13.96 -0.28
CA HIS A 7 -11.60 12.80 -1.17
C HIS A 7 -10.84 13.12 -2.46
N LEU A 8 -11.11 14.26 -3.09
CA LEU A 8 -10.42 14.68 -4.31
C LEU A 8 -8.94 14.95 -4.06
N ALA A 9 -8.61 15.64 -2.96
CA ALA A 9 -7.24 15.89 -2.54
C ALA A 9 -6.49 14.59 -2.22
N GLN A 10 -7.14 13.65 -1.54
CA GLN A 10 -6.55 12.35 -1.22
C GLN A 10 -6.26 11.55 -2.48
N LEU A 11 -7.16 11.57 -3.48
CA LEU A 11 -6.93 10.90 -4.76
C LEU A 11 -5.71 11.50 -5.49
N THR A 12 -5.55 12.82 -5.46
CA THR A 12 -4.36 13.45 -6.08
C THR A 12 -3.07 13.11 -5.32
N ILE A 13 -3.08 13.18 -3.99
CA ILE A 13 -1.88 13.02 -3.17
C ILE A 13 -1.48 11.54 -3.02
N CYS A 14 -2.44 10.64 -2.85
CA CYS A 14 -2.16 9.23 -2.55
C CYS A 14 -2.16 8.33 -3.79
N TRP A 15 -2.64 8.83 -4.95
CA TRP A 15 -2.55 8.09 -6.21
C TRP A 15 -1.70 8.84 -7.23
N ILE A 16 -2.09 10.05 -7.63
CA ILE A 16 -1.45 10.73 -8.75
C ILE A 16 0.03 11.04 -8.46
N TYR A 17 0.33 11.55 -7.26
CA TYR A 17 1.71 11.84 -6.86
C TYR A 17 2.61 10.59 -6.84
N PRO A 18 2.32 9.50 -6.09
CA PRO A 18 3.16 8.32 -6.08
C PRO A 18 3.24 7.67 -7.46
N ILE A 19 2.17 7.67 -8.27
CA ILE A 19 2.22 7.17 -9.65
C ILE A 19 3.26 7.93 -10.46
N SER A 20 3.20 9.27 -10.47
CA SER A 20 4.17 10.08 -11.22
C SER A 20 5.60 9.81 -10.78
N GLN A 21 5.84 9.68 -9.48
CA GLN A 21 7.16 9.37 -8.93
C GLN A 21 7.63 7.96 -9.28
N THR A 22 6.74 6.97 -9.23
CA THR A 22 7.07 5.60 -9.64
C THR A 22 7.43 5.53 -11.11
N VAL A 23 6.67 6.18 -11.99
CA VAL A 23 6.97 6.24 -13.43
C VAL A 23 8.32 6.91 -13.67
N HIS A 24 8.58 8.02 -12.99
CA HIS A 24 9.88 8.69 -13.07
C HIS A 24 11.04 7.81 -12.55
N ALA A 25 10.80 7.04 -11.49
CA ALA A 25 11.77 6.07 -10.96
C ALA A 25 12.07 4.95 -11.97
N PHE A 26 11.06 4.49 -12.73
CA PHE A 26 11.25 3.54 -13.83
C PHE A 26 12.07 4.13 -14.99
N GLU A 27 11.81 5.37 -15.38
CA GLU A 27 12.56 6.06 -16.45
C GLU A 27 14.04 6.25 -16.07
N THR A 28 14.29 6.61 -14.82
CA THR A 28 15.65 6.85 -14.29
C THR A 28 16.37 5.56 -13.87
N ARG A 29 15.73 4.38 -14.01
CA ARG A 29 16.21 3.07 -13.52
C ARG A 29 16.59 3.06 -12.03
N ASN A 30 16.03 3.97 -11.25
CA ASN A 30 16.22 4.01 -9.81
C ASN A 30 15.04 3.29 -9.15
N TYR A 31 15.11 1.96 -9.13
CA TYR A 31 14.11 1.10 -8.51
C TYR A 31 14.18 1.23 -6.98
N SER A 32 13.59 2.30 -6.45
CA SER A 32 13.49 2.49 -5.01
C SER A 32 12.45 1.52 -4.43
N LEU A 33 12.92 0.60 -3.57
CA LEU A 33 12.08 -0.36 -2.85
C LEU A 33 10.90 0.33 -2.14
N PHE A 34 11.13 1.53 -1.60
CA PHE A 34 10.14 2.41 -1.00
C PHE A 34 8.79 2.49 -1.74
N TRP A 35 8.82 2.62 -3.07
CA TRP A 35 7.58 2.74 -3.85
C TRP A 35 6.82 1.43 -3.93
N ILE A 36 7.53 0.30 -3.99
CA ILE A 36 6.92 -1.04 -3.99
C ILE A 36 6.29 -1.30 -2.62
N SER A 37 7.01 -1.00 -1.54
CA SER A 37 6.52 -1.07 -0.15
C SER A 37 5.25 -0.23 0.02
N TYR A 38 5.26 1.00 -0.50
CA TYR A 38 4.11 1.90 -0.47
C TYR A 38 2.88 1.29 -1.16
N TRP A 39 3.03 0.81 -2.40
CA TRP A 39 1.92 0.21 -3.13
C TRP A 39 1.39 -1.06 -2.46
N PHE A 40 2.28 -1.87 -1.90
CA PHE A 40 1.89 -3.07 -1.17
C PHE A 40 1.04 -2.74 0.07
N VAL A 41 1.56 -1.89 0.95
CA VAL A 41 0.85 -1.48 2.18
C VAL A 41 -0.45 -0.76 1.85
N PHE A 42 -0.42 0.14 0.87
CA PHE A 42 -1.61 0.84 0.41
C PHE A 42 -2.67 -0.11 -0.16
N GLY A 43 -2.26 -1.12 -0.93
CA GLY A 43 -3.16 -2.14 -1.47
C GLY A 43 -3.83 -2.97 -0.38
N VAL A 44 -3.04 -3.46 0.59
CA VAL A 44 -3.56 -4.22 1.74
C VAL A 44 -4.53 -3.38 2.56
N LEU A 45 -4.19 -2.11 2.82
CA LEU A 45 -5.07 -1.20 3.55
C LEU A 45 -6.41 -0.99 2.81
N ASN A 46 -6.38 -0.75 1.50
CA ASN A 46 -7.60 -0.60 0.70
C ASN A 46 -8.45 -1.88 0.70
N TYR A 47 -7.80 -3.05 0.64
CA TYR A 47 -8.49 -4.33 0.70
C TYR A 47 -9.18 -4.52 2.05
N LEU A 48 -8.45 -4.35 3.17
CA LEU A 48 -9.00 -4.46 4.51
C LEU A 48 -10.13 -3.46 4.74
N GLU A 49 -9.98 -2.24 4.26
CA GLU A 49 -11.00 -1.20 4.37
C GLU A 49 -12.27 -1.59 3.60
N SER A 50 -12.12 -2.09 2.37
CA SER A 50 -13.27 -2.49 1.55
C SER A 50 -13.97 -3.74 2.08
N THR A 51 -13.24 -4.67 2.69
CA THR A 51 -13.78 -5.94 3.21
C THR A 51 -14.37 -5.80 4.61
N PHE A 52 -13.69 -5.11 5.53
CA PHE A 52 -14.07 -5.06 6.94
C PHE A 52 -14.66 -3.71 7.36
N LEU A 53 -14.22 -2.59 6.76
CA LEU A 53 -14.58 -1.23 7.17
C LEU A 53 -15.51 -0.52 6.19
N PHE A 54 -16.18 -1.25 5.28
CA PHE A 54 -17.14 -0.66 4.33
C PHE A 54 -18.20 0.21 5.03
N TRP A 55 -18.66 -0.20 6.21
CA TRP A 55 -19.64 0.52 7.03
C TRP A 55 -19.11 1.83 7.63
N LEU A 56 -17.79 1.96 7.78
CA LEU A 56 -17.12 3.15 8.30
C LEU A 56 -16.76 4.17 7.21
N ALA A 57 -16.80 3.76 5.94
CA ALA A 57 -16.54 4.63 4.79
C ALA A 57 -17.34 5.95 4.77
N PRO A 58 -18.63 6.03 5.16
CA PRO A 58 -19.36 7.30 5.16
C PRO A 58 -18.99 8.26 6.29
N PHE A 59 -18.22 7.84 7.30
CA PHE A 59 -17.85 8.71 8.43
C PHE A 59 -16.70 9.64 8.07
N CYS A 60 -16.95 10.95 8.09
CA CYS A 60 -15.95 11.95 7.67
C CYS A 60 -14.69 11.97 8.57
N VAL A 61 -14.81 11.60 9.85
CA VAL A 61 -13.65 11.49 10.77
C VAL A 61 -12.71 10.36 10.37
N TYR A 62 -13.26 9.23 9.95
CA TYR A 62 -12.47 8.08 9.48
C TYR A 62 -11.68 8.44 8.22
N GLN A 63 -12.28 9.22 7.32
CA GLN A 63 -11.62 9.71 6.10
C GLN A 63 -10.43 10.63 6.39
N ILE A 64 -10.53 11.47 7.42
CA ILE A 64 -9.41 12.33 7.85
C ILE A 64 -8.27 11.48 8.41
N LEU A 65 -8.58 10.52 9.29
CA LEU A 65 -7.58 9.61 9.85
C LEU A 65 -6.89 8.78 8.76
N ARG A 66 -7.66 8.26 7.80
CA ARG A 66 -7.13 7.55 6.64
C ARG A 66 -6.20 8.43 5.80
N SER A 67 -6.59 9.67 5.56
CA SER A 67 -5.76 10.63 4.80
C SER A 67 -4.46 10.96 5.52
N LEU A 68 -4.51 11.17 6.83
CA LEU A 68 -3.32 11.39 7.67
C LEU A 68 -2.41 10.16 7.64
N PHE A 69 -2.97 8.95 7.71
CA PHE A 69 -2.20 7.72 7.61
C PHE A 69 -1.52 7.57 6.24
N CYS A 70 -2.22 7.86 5.15
CA CYS A 70 -1.63 7.84 3.81
C CYS A 70 -0.53 8.90 3.64
N LEU A 71 -0.71 10.10 4.18
CA LEU A 71 0.31 11.14 4.21
C LEU A 71 1.54 10.70 5.01
N TRP A 72 1.33 10.04 6.15
CA TRP A 72 2.42 9.52 6.96
C TRP A 72 3.21 8.42 6.22
N MET A 73 2.54 7.52 5.50
CA MET A 73 3.21 6.52 4.65
C MET A 73 3.98 7.14 3.48
N LEU A 74 3.47 8.23 2.91
CA LEU A 74 4.09 8.93 1.79
C LEU A 74 5.30 9.78 2.23
N HIS A 75 5.40 10.12 3.52
CA HIS A 75 6.42 11.02 4.02
C HIS A 75 7.82 10.37 3.91
N PRO A 76 8.75 10.93 3.12
CA PRO A 76 10.04 10.30 2.82
C PRO A 76 10.94 10.17 4.06
N ASP A 77 10.85 11.09 5.02
CA ASP A 77 11.71 11.06 6.21
C ASP A 77 11.32 9.99 7.25
N TYR A 78 10.05 9.59 7.32
CA TYR A 78 9.58 8.63 8.33
C TYR A 78 9.65 7.19 7.83
N LYS A 79 9.82 6.97 6.51
CA LYS A 79 9.86 5.64 5.88
C LYS A 79 8.74 4.71 6.39
N GLY A 80 7.57 5.28 6.68
CA GLY A 80 6.47 4.57 7.33
C GLY A 80 5.98 3.37 6.53
N ALA A 81 6.06 3.47 5.20
CA ALA A 81 5.78 2.36 4.29
C ALA A 81 6.79 1.21 4.41
N GLU A 82 8.08 1.47 4.55
CA GLU A 82 9.12 0.44 4.74
C GLU A 82 8.93 -0.26 6.09
N PHE A 83 8.66 0.50 7.17
CA PHE A 83 8.44 -0.09 8.50
C PHE A 83 7.23 -1.04 8.54
N ILE A 84 6.12 -0.65 7.90
CA ILE A 84 4.95 -1.52 7.81
C ILE A 84 5.22 -2.71 6.90
N GLU A 85 5.91 -2.52 5.78
CA GLU A 85 6.30 -3.63 4.92
C GLU A 85 7.14 -4.65 5.69
N GLU A 86 8.21 -4.25 6.39
CA GLU A 86 9.04 -5.16 7.18
C GLU A 86 8.24 -5.95 8.23
N THR A 87 7.18 -5.37 8.76
CA THR A 87 6.29 -6.02 9.73
C THR A 87 5.28 -6.95 9.07
N LEU A 88 4.73 -6.57 7.92
CA LEU A 88 3.56 -7.20 7.30
C LEU A 88 3.96 -8.23 6.23
N PHE A 89 5.10 -8.01 5.57
CA PHE A 89 5.69 -8.91 4.60
C PHE A 89 5.99 -10.31 5.16
N PRO A 90 6.61 -10.51 6.34
CA PRO A 90 6.81 -11.85 6.88
C PRO A 90 5.49 -12.59 7.16
N VAL A 91 4.47 -11.87 7.63
CA VAL A 91 3.14 -12.44 7.87
C VAL A 91 2.49 -12.88 6.56
N ALA A 92 2.54 -12.03 5.52
CA ALA A 92 2.00 -12.35 4.21
C ALA A 92 2.80 -13.46 3.50
N TYR A 93 4.13 -13.44 3.60
CA TYR A 93 5.03 -14.39 2.96
C TYR A 93 4.85 -15.80 3.49
N GLU A 94 4.72 -15.99 4.80
CA GLU A 94 4.48 -17.32 5.39
C GLU A 94 3.12 -17.90 4.93
N GLN A 95 2.08 -17.06 4.85
CA GLN A 95 0.77 -17.47 4.34
C GLN A 95 0.84 -17.86 2.85
N LEU A 96 1.53 -17.04 2.04
CA LEU A 96 1.72 -17.30 0.62
C LEU A 96 2.55 -18.56 0.39
N LYS A 97 3.63 -18.77 1.13
CA LYS A 97 4.45 -19.97 1.06
C LYS A 97 3.64 -21.23 1.39
N GLY A 98 2.78 -21.16 2.41
CA GLY A 98 1.83 -22.22 2.73
C GLY A 98 0.91 -22.57 1.56
N ILE A 99 0.28 -21.57 0.93
CA ILE A 99 -0.63 -21.75 -0.21
C ILE A 99 0.13 -22.24 -1.46
N VAL A 100 1.30 -21.65 -1.73
CA VAL A 100 2.13 -21.97 -2.89
C VAL A 100 2.67 -23.40 -2.82
N SER A 101 3.03 -23.88 -1.62
CA SER A 101 3.48 -25.27 -1.45
C SER A 101 2.40 -26.31 -1.77
N MET A 102 1.12 -25.93 -1.68
CA MET A 102 -0.01 -26.78 -2.09
C MET A 102 -0.26 -26.77 -3.60
N THR A 103 0.36 -25.86 -4.33
CA THR A 103 0.22 -25.73 -5.79
C THR A 103 1.42 -26.33 -6.51
N PRO A 104 1.28 -26.80 -7.77
CA PRO A 104 2.41 -27.29 -8.58
C PRO A 104 3.48 -26.23 -8.85
N LEU A 105 3.23 -24.95 -8.55
CA LEU A 105 4.22 -23.87 -8.61
C LEU A 105 5.32 -24.00 -7.56
N GLY A 106 5.08 -24.68 -6.44
CA GLY A 106 6.08 -24.81 -5.37
C GLY A 106 7.41 -25.40 -5.85
N LYS A 107 7.34 -26.35 -6.81
CA LYS A 107 8.53 -26.98 -7.41
C LYS A 107 9.45 -26.01 -8.13
N TYR A 108 8.90 -24.95 -8.74
CA TYR A 108 9.69 -23.99 -9.51
C TYR A 108 10.31 -22.90 -8.63
N LEU A 109 9.78 -22.67 -7.42
CA LEU A 109 10.29 -21.67 -6.48
C LEU A 109 11.42 -22.19 -5.61
N GLU A 110 11.56 -23.51 -5.45
CA GLU A 110 12.72 -24.12 -4.77
C GLU A 110 13.95 -24.24 -5.70
N GLU A 111 13.75 -24.10 -7.02
CA GLU A 111 14.79 -24.20 -8.05
C GLU A 111 15.34 -22.84 -8.51
N ALA A 112 14.73 -21.72 -8.09
CA ALA A 112 15.09 -20.34 -8.47
C ALA A 112 15.81 -19.60 -7.33
#